data_AF-A0A3Q9J6S5-F1
#
_entry.id   AF-A0A3Q9J6S5-F1
#
_cell.length_a   1.000
_cell.length_b   1.000
_cell.length_c   1.000
_cell.angle_alpha   90.00
_cell.angle_beta   90.00
_cell.angle_gamma   90.00
#
_symmetry.space_group_name_H-M   'P 1'
#
loop_
_entity.id
_entity.type
_entity.pdbx_description
1 polymer ?
#
loop_
_entity_poly.entity_id
_entity_poly.type
_entity_poly.pdbx_seq_one_letter_code
_entity_poly.pdbx_strand_id
1 'polypeptide(L)' 'MTLPPIRDWWPELSQDGRRAVLNSDTSHLDDAVREEIRVITGAVVGMVESLSDSDLAYARKHSEAED' A
#
# COMPACT_ATOMS: atom_id res chain seq x y z
N MET A 1 10.02 2.86 11.96
CA MET A 1 9.12 1.68 12.03
C MET A 1 8.80 1.35 10.60
N THR A 2 8.90 0.08 10.24
CA THR A 2 8.90 -0.40 8.85
C THR A 2 7.49 -0.71 8.35
N LEU A 3 7.22 -0.42 7.10
CA LEU A 3 6.02 -0.85 6.38
C LEU A 3 5.90 -2.40 6.45
N PRO A 4 4.75 -2.96 6.87
CA PRO A 4 4.53 -4.39 6.81
C PRO A 4 4.52 -4.90 5.36
N PRO A 5 4.81 -6.20 5.13
CA PRO A 5 4.81 -6.79 3.80
C PRO A 5 3.52 -6.48 3.03
N ILE A 6 3.63 -6.04 1.77
CA ILE A 6 2.46 -5.64 0.95
C ILE A 6 1.37 -6.71 0.87
N ARG A 7 1.74 -7.98 1.00
CA ARG A 7 0.82 -9.12 0.97
C ARG A 7 -0.14 -9.17 2.16
N ASP A 8 0.23 -8.55 3.27
CA ASP A 8 -0.54 -8.59 4.52
C ASP A 8 -1.64 -7.53 4.54
N TRP A 9 -1.57 -6.52 3.66
CA TRP A 9 -2.53 -5.41 3.65
C TRP A 9 -3.15 -5.12 2.29
N TRP A 10 -2.46 -5.36 1.17
CA TRP A 10 -2.98 -5.09 -0.17
C TRP A 10 -4.35 -5.73 -0.48
N PRO A 11 -4.59 -7.02 -0.14
CA PRO A 11 -5.88 -7.67 -0.40
C PRO A 11 -7.02 -7.11 0.44
N GLU A 12 -6.72 -6.56 1.61
CA GLU A 12 -7.71 -5.99 2.53
C GLU A 12 -7.90 -4.49 2.32
N LEU A 13 -7.01 -3.87 1.55
CA LEU A 13 -7.05 -2.44 1.27
C LEU A 13 -8.25 -2.08 0.40
N SER A 14 -8.86 -0.91 0.65
CA SER A 14 -9.98 -0.43 -0.14
C SER A 14 -9.59 -0.20 -1.62
N GLN A 15 -10.58 -0.21 -2.52
CA GLN A 15 -10.34 0.10 -3.93
C GLN A 15 -9.71 1.49 -4.10
N ASP A 16 -10.18 2.48 -3.33
CA ASP A 16 -9.65 3.84 -3.34
C ASP A 16 -8.20 3.87 -2.87
N GLY A 17 -7.87 3.14 -1.80
CA GLY A 17 -6.51 3.04 -1.31
C GLY A 17 -5.56 2.34 -2.30
N ARG A 18 -6.01 1.25 -2.96
CA ARG A 18 -5.20 0.55 -3.99
C ARG A 18 -4.94 1.47 -5.16
N ARG A 19 -5.95 2.25 -5.54
CA ARG A 19 -5.88 3.25 -6.60
C ARG A 19 -4.96 4.41 -6.22
N ALA A 20 -4.95 4.84 -4.96
CA ALA A 20 -4.01 5.85 -4.46
C ALA A 20 -2.56 5.34 -4.49
N VAL A 21 -2.32 4.08 -4.10
CA VAL A 21 -0.99 3.47 -4.22
C VAL A 21 -0.51 3.40 -5.68
N LEU A 22 -1.39 3.05 -6.61
CA LEU A 22 -1.03 2.91 -8.03
C LEU A 22 -0.87 4.25 -8.75
N ASN A 23 -1.66 5.25 -8.38
CA ASN A 23 -1.63 6.59 -8.97
C ASN A 23 -0.66 7.55 -8.26
N SER A 24 0.03 7.09 -7.21
CA SER A 24 1.06 7.92 -6.59
C SER A 24 2.26 8.04 -7.53
N ASP A 25 2.52 9.27 -7.98
CA ASP A 25 3.75 9.62 -8.71
C ASP A 25 5.00 9.53 -7.82
N THR A 26 4.81 9.27 -6.52
CA THR A 26 5.87 9.15 -5.53
C THR A 26 5.85 7.76 -4.90
N SER A 27 6.99 7.30 -4.39
CA SER A 27 7.03 6.07 -3.60
C SER A 27 6.37 6.21 -2.21
N HIS A 28 5.88 7.40 -1.86
CA HIS A 28 5.25 7.66 -0.57
C HIS A 28 3.78 7.27 -0.59
N LEU A 29 3.36 6.67 0.53
CA LEU A 29 1.96 6.38 0.80
C LEU A 29 1.27 7.63 1.35
N ASP A 30 0.08 7.91 0.84
CA ASP A 30 -0.80 8.94 1.40
C ASP A 30 -1.23 8.56 2.82
N ASP A 31 -1.52 9.57 3.64
CA ASP A 31 -1.90 9.37 5.04
C ASP A 31 -3.18 8.51 5.19
N ALA A 32 -4.10 8.59 4.24
CA ALA A 32 -5.28 7.74 4.18
C ALA A 32 -4.91 6.26 4.03
N VAL A 33 -4.02 5.94 3.09
CA VAL A 33 -3.55 4.57 2.85
C VAL A 33 -2.77 4.05 4.06
N ARG A 34 -1.95 4.90 4.69
CA ARG A 34 -1.22 4.54 5.91
C ARG A 34 -2.14 4.17 7.06
N GLU A 35 -3.22 4.92 7.25
CA GLU A 35 -4.20 4.61 8.28
C GLU A 35 -4.93 3.31 7.98
N GLU A 36 -5.29 3.03 6.73
CA GLU A 36 -5.86 1.73 6.34
C GLU A 36 -4.89 0.59 6.65
N ILE A 37 -3.62 0.70 6.26
CA ILE A 37 -2.59 -0.31 6.54
C ILE A 37 -2.46 -0.53 8.05
N ARG A 38 -2.50 0.55 8.84
CA ARG A 38 -2.47 0.48 10.30
C ARG A 38 -3.68 -0.23 10.87
N VAL A 39 -4.88 0.02 10.35
CA VAL A 39 -6.12 -0.64 10.78
C VAL A 39 -6.07 -2.13 10.42
N ILE A 40 -5.59 -2.48 9.22
CA ILE A 40 -5.52 -3.85 8.73
C ILE A 40 -4.48 -4.68 9.51
N THR A 41 -3.26 -4.14 9.67
CA THR A 41 -2.10 -4.90 10.18
C THR A 41 -1.77 -4.61 11.64
N GLY A 42 -2.32 -3.53 12.21
CA GLY A 42 -1.89 -2.99 13.50
C GLY A 42 -0.52 -2.32 13.48
N ALA A 43 0.19 -2.31 12.34
CA ALA A 43 1.52 -1.73 12.22
C ALA A 43 1.45 -0.21 12.03
N VAL A 44 2.29 0.53 12.76
CA VAL A 44 2.42 1.97 12.59
C VAL A 44 3.38 2.24 11.42
N VAL A 45 2.82 2.68 10.29
CA VAL A 45 3.60 3.08 9.10
C VAL A 45 4.14 4.49 9.30
N GLY A 46 5.46 4.66 9.16
CA GLY A 46 6.10 5.97 9.31
C GLY A 46 5.77 6.94 8.18
N MET A 47 5.80 8.25 8.47
CA MET A 47 5.53 9.33 7.50
C MET A 47 6.46 9.39 6.27
N VAL A 48 7.58 8.68 6.30
CA VAL A 48 8.59 8.63 5.23
C VAL A 48 8.82 7.22 4.69
N GLU A 49 8.07 6.23 5.19
CA GLU A 49 8.16 4.88 4.65
C GLU A 49 7.62 4.91 3.21
N SER A 50 8.47 4.43 2.31
CA SER A 50 8.22 4.38 0.88
C SER A 50 8.03 2.93 0.45
N LEU A 51 7.11 2.71 -0.49
CA LEU A 51 7.01 1.42 -1.16
C LEU A 51 8.30 1.12 -1.90
N SER A 52 8.80 -0.10 -1.73
CA SER A 52 9.90 -0.58 -2.55
C SER A 52 9.43 -0.85 -3.98
N ASP A 53 10.35 -0.90 -4.94
CA ASP A 53 10.02 -1.29 -6.32
C ASP A 53 9.35 -2.67 -6.40
N SER A 54 9.68 -3.56 -5.46
CA SER A 54 9.05 -4.89 -5.37
C SER A 54 7.61 -4.81 -4.90
N ASP A 55 7.29 -3.91 -3.97
CA ASP A 55 5.92 -3.67 -3.52
C ASP A 55 5.09 -3.03 -4.64
N LEU A 56 5.65 -2.04 -5.35
CA LEU A 56 5.00 -1.43 -6.51
C LEU A 56 4.74 -2.46 -7.63
N ALA A 57 5.69 -3.35 -7.89
CA ALA A 57 5.51 -4.44 -8.86
C ALA A 57 4.41 -5.42 -8.43
N TYR A 58 4.32 -5.75 -7.14
CA TYR A 58 3.25 -6.58 -6.60
C TYR A 58 1.88 -5.90 -6.76
N ALA A 59 1.78 -4.63 -6.35
CA ALA A 59 0.58 -3.82 -6.48
C ALA A 59 0.05 -3.81 -7.92
N ARG A 60 0.92 -3.50 -8.89
CA ARG A 60 0.57 -3.46 -10.32
C ARG A 60 0.11 -4.81 -10.86
N LYS A 61 0.84 -5.89 -10.51
CA LYS A 61 0.49 -7.24 -10.97
C LYS A 61 -0.87 -7.71 -10.41
N HIS A 62 -1.18 -7.34 -9.17
CA HIS A 62 -2.41 -7.75 -8.51
C HIS A 62 -3.61 -6.84 -8.82
N SER A 63 -3.41 -5.65 -9.39
CA SER A 63 -4.52 -4.82 -9.88
C SER A 63 -5.08 -5.28 -11.22
N GLU A 64 -4.25 -5.85 -12.09
CA GLU A 64 -4.68 -6.37 -13.39
C GLU A 64 -5.40 -7.73 -13.28
N ALA A 65 -5.28 -8.42 -12.14
CA ALA A 65 -5.85 -9.75 -11.93
C ALA A 65 -7.33 -9.73 -11.46
N GLU A 66 -7.92 -8.56 -11.25
CA GLU A 66 -9.31 -8.40 -10.79
C GLU A 66 -10.32 -8.05 -11.91
N ASP A 67 -9.93 -8.10 -13.19
CA ASP A 67 -10.83 -8.00 -14.36
C ASP A 67 -11.30 -9.38 -14.88
#